data_AF-A0A8T9B494-F1
#
_entry.id   AF-A0A8T9B494-F1
#
_cell.length_a   1.000
_cell.length_b   1.000
_cell.length_c   1.000
_cell.angle_alpha   90.00
_cell.angle_beta   90.00
_cell.angle_gamma   90.00
#
_symmetry.space_group_name_H-M   'P 1'
#
loop_
_entity.id
_entity.type
_entity.pdbx_description
1 polymer ?
#
loop_
_entity_poly.entity_id
_entity_poly.type
_entity_poly.pdbx_seq_one_letter_code
_entity_poly.pdbx_strand_id
1 'polypeptide(L)' 'MSAKVANRRSERLRRRKETFLLKAMELGEFPGVDIAVVICQNGRYSTFTSVEDESWPPSMENL' A
#
# COMPACT_ATOMS: atom_id res chain seq x y z
N MET A 1 7.30 -27.38 4.07
CA MET A 1 7.50 -26.71 2.76
C MET A 1 8.97 -26.37 2.59
N SER A 2 9.59 -26.64 1.43
CA SER A 2 11.02 -26.35 1.21
C SER A 2 11.30 -24.84 1.27
N ALA A 3 12.36 -24.42 1.96
CA ALA A 3 12.76 -23.02 2.16
C ALA A 3 12.87 -22.22 0.85
N LYS A 4 13.25 -22.90 -0.25
CA LYS A 4 13.35 -22.33 -1.61
C LYS A 4 12.00 -21.87 -2.18
N VAL A 5 10.89 -22.43 -1.74
CA VAL A 5 9.53 -22.06 -2.16
C VAL A 5 9.00 -20.90 -1.31
N ALA A 6 9.31 -20.90 -0.01
CA ALA A 6 8.97 -19.79 0.89
C ALA A 6 9.63 -18.48 0.43
N ASN A 7 10.92 -18.53 0.06
CA ASN A 7 11.66 -17.36 -0.42
C ASN A 7 11.12 -16.80 -1.75
N ARG A 8 10.59 -17.66 -2.64
CA ARG A 8 9.94 -17.20 -3.88
C ARG A 8 8.59 -16.53 -3.62
N ARG A 9 7.84 -16.98 -2.62
CA ARG A 9 6.55 -16.38 -2.24
C ARG A 9 6.74 -15.02 -1.59
N SER A 10 7.73 -14.87 -0.71
CA SER A 10 8.08 -13.57 -0.10
C SER A 10 8.52 -12.56 -1.16
N GLU A 11 9.40 -12.96 -2.09
CA GLU A 11 9.84 -12.07 -3.15
C GLU A 11 8.70 -11.67 -4.10
N ARG A 12 7.81 -12.61 -4.44
CA ARG A 12 6.63 -12.28 -5.23
C ARG A 12 5.70 -11.30 -4.51
N LEU A 13 5.52 -11.47 -3.20
CA LEU A 13 4.73 -10.55 -2.39
C LEU A 13 5.37 -9.16 -2.33
N ARG A 14 6.69 -9.09 -2.10
CA ARG A 14 7.44 -7.83 -2.08
C ARG A 14 7.28 -7.06 -3.38
N ARG A 15 7.52 -7.72 -4.53
CA ARG A 15 7.34 -7.11 -5.85
C ARG A 15 5.91 -6.62 -6.10
N ARG A 16 4.90 -7.39 -5.67
CA ARG A 16 3.49 -6.97 -5.79
C ARG A 16 3.16 -5.74 -4.96
N LYS A 17 3.68 -5.66 -3.73
CA LYS A 17 3.53 -4.49 -2.87
C LYS A 17 4.16 -3.26 -3.51
N GLU A 18 5.37 -3.40 -4.02
CA GLU A 18 6.10 -2.34 -4.72
C GLU A 18 5.33 -1.85 -5.95
N THR A 19 4.88 -2.76 -6.82
CA THR A 19 4.06 -2.39 -7.98
C THR A 19 2.74 -1.74 -7.56
N PHE A 20 2.08 -2.24 -6.52
CA PHE A 20 0.82 -1.67 -6.04
C PHE A 20 1.00 -0.23 -5.55
N LEU A 21 2.05 0.04 -4.77
CA LEU A 21 2.36 1.38 -4.30
C LEU A 21 2.71 2.33 -5.46
N LEU A 22 3.50 1.89 -6.43
CA LEU A 22 3.78 2.68 -7.63
C LEU A 22 2.50 3.04 -8.39
N LYS A 23 1.56 2.10 -8.53
CA LYS A 23 0.26 2.38 -9.18
C LYS A 23 -0.64 3.31 -8.37
N ALA A 24 -0.60 3.21 -7.03
CA ALA A 24 -1.29 4.15 -6.17
C ALA A 24 -0.71 5.56 -6.30
N MET A 25 0.62 5.70 -6.40
CA MET A 25 1.29 6.97 -6.67
C MET A 25 0.91 7.54 -8.03
N GLU A 26 1.04 6.75 -9.11
CA GLU A 26 0.65 7.15 -10.47
C GLU A 26 -0.83 7.62 -10.53
N LEU A 27 -1.72 6.97 -9.76
CA LEU A 27 -3.12 7.36 -9.69
C LEU A 27 -3.33 8.69 -8.96
N GLY A 28 -2.54 8.99 -7.93
CA GLY A 28 -2.59 10.26 -7.21
C GLY A 28 -2.03 11.45 -8.00
N GLU A 29 -1.33 11.22 -9.11
CA GLU A 29 -0.89 12.31 -10.01
C GLU A 29 -2.05 12.91 -10.82
N PHE A 30 -3.20 12.24 -10.89
CA PHE A 30 -4.37 12.77 -11.59
C PHE A 30 -5.05 13.88 -10.76
N PRO A 31 -5.44 15.00 -11.40
CA PRO A 31 -6.08 16.11 -10.67
C PRO A 31 -7.34 15.69 -9.91
N GLY A 32 -7.41 16.06 -8.62
CA GLY A 32 -8.55 15.78 -7.75
C GLY A 32 -8.62 14.35 -7.23
N VAL A 33 -7.52 13.58 -7.32
CA VAL A 33 -7.45 12.21 -6.81
C VAL A 33 -6.52 12.14 -5.61
N ASP A 34 -7.11 11.97 -4.43
CA ASP A 34 -6.37 11.73 -3.20
C ASP A 34 -6.40 10.24 -2.85
N ILE A 35 -5.24 9.66 -2.57
CA ILE A 35 -5.06 8.24 -2.33
C ILE A 35 -4.47 8.03 -0.94
N ALA A 36 -5.05 7.07 -0.21
CA ALA A 36 -4.44 6.51 0.97
C ALA A 36 -4.46 4.98 0.89
N VAL A 37 -3.33 4.37 1.21
CA VAL A 37 -3.12 2.92 1.18
C VAL A 37 -2.75 2.47 2.58
N VAL A 38 -3.52 1.54 3.13
CA VAL A 38 -3.22 0.86 4.40
C VAL A 38 -3.03 -0.62 4.12
N ILE A 39 -1.86 -1.15 4.45
CA ILE A 39 -1.54 -2.58 4.29
C ILE A 39 -1.25 -3.18 5.64
N CYS A 40 -2.08 -4.13 6.07
CA CYS A 40 -1.80 -4.99 7.23
C CYS A 40 -1.16 -6.31 6.75
N GLN A 41 0.06 -6.59 7.20
CA GLN A 41 0.73 -7.87 6.96
C GLN A 41 1.30 -8.40 8.27
N ASN A 42 0.87 -9.61 8.68
CA ASN A 42 1.35 -10.26 9.89
C ASN A 42 1.25 -9.36 11.14
N GLY A 43 0.16 -8.59 11.25
CA GLY A 43 -0.07 -7.64 12.36
C GLY A 43 0.73 -6.34 12.28
N ARG A 44 1.54 -6.12 11.23
CA ARG A 44 2.24 -4.86 10.99
C ARG A 44 1.53 -4.05 9.93
N TYR A 45 1.31 -2.78 10.22
CA TYR A 45 0.73 -1.82 9.30
C TYR A 45 1.84 -1.10 8.52
N SER A 46 1.56 -0.83 7.24
CA SER A 46 2.33 0.07 6.41
C SER A 46 1.35 1.00 5.71
N THR A 47 1.63 2.29 5.72
CA THR A 47 0.77 3.32 5.17
C THR A 47 1.48 4.09 4.08
N PHE A 48 0.71 4.57 3.10
CA PHE A 48 1.13 5.52 2.09
C PHE A 48 -0.04 6.49 1.87
N THR A 49 0.26 7.78 1.79
CA THR A 49 -0.72 8.82 1.47
C THR A 49 -0.16 9.68 0.35
N SER A 50 -1.00 10.09 -0.60
CA SER A 50 -0.63 11.06 -1.64
C SER A 50 -0.68 12.50 -1.13
N VAL A 51 -1.32 12.72 0.01
CA VAL A 51 -1.52 14.02 0.66
C VAL A 51 -0.74 14.03 1.96
N GLU A 52 -0.05 15.14 2.25
CA GLU A 52 0.65 15.39 3.51
C GLU A 52 -0.28 15.95 4.62
N ASP A 53 -1.60 15.95 4.38
CA ASP A 53 -2.60 16.40 5.36
C ASP A 53 -2.82 15.31 6.42
N GLU A 54 -2.55 15.63 7.68
CA GLU A 54 -2.73 14.73 8.83
C GLU A 54 -4.19 14.30 9.03
N SER A 55 -5.14 15.05 8.46
CA SER A 55 -6.58 14.79 8.47
C SER A 55 -7.01 13.79 7.39
N TRP A 56 -6.08 13.41 6.50
CA TRP A 56 -6.30 12.52 5.36
C TRP A 56 -5.51 11.21 5.51
N PRO A 57 -6.09 10.04 5.21
CA PRO A 57 -7.46 9.83 4.77
C PRO A 57 -8.49 10.10 5.88
N PRO A 58 -9.75 10.39 5.51
CA PRO A 58 -10.84 10.37 6.47
C PRO A 58 -10.85 9.02 7.20
N SER A 59 -11.25 9.03 8.47
CA SER A 59 -11.41 7.80 9.23
C SER A 59 -12.33 6.84 8.45
N MET A 60 -12.15 5.52 8.65
CA MET A 60 -13.05 4.53 8.03
C MET A 60 -14.52 4.73 8.38
N GLU A 61 -14.83 5.47 9.45
CA GLU A 61 -16.20 5.85 9.83
C GLU A 61 -16.76 6.98 8.96
N ASN A 62 -15.89 7.72 8.28
CA ASN A 62 -16.19 8.86 7.43
C ASN A 62 -15.93 8.59 5.93
N LEU A 63 -15.51 7.36 5.57
CA LEU A 63 -15.42 6.84 4.19
C LEU A 63 -16.75 6.22 3.76
#